data_AF-A0A7T5JPI3-F1
#
_entry.id   AF-A0A7T5JPI3-F1
#
_cell.length_a   1.000
_cell.length_b   1.000
_cell.length_c   1.000
_cell.angle_alpha   90.00
_cell.angle_beta   90.00
_cell.angle_gamma   90.00
#
_symmetry.space_group_name_H-M   'P 1'
#
loop_
_entity.id
_entity.type
_entity.pdbx_description
1 polymer ?
#
loop_
_entity_poly.entity_id
_entity_poly.type
_entity_poly.pdbx_seq_one_letter_code
_entity_poly.pdbx_strand_id
1 'polypeptide(L)' 'MRDILLEKIELLRQRMVSMGLEFGLDHPEVLEYSKQIDQLHNELNQLDHNLSKAGKKKQAYCFYFMDNKAYFA' A
#
# COMPACT_ATOMS: atom_id res chain seq x y z
N MET A 1 -15.56 -8.92 2.84
CA MET A 1 -14.32 -9.47 2.23
C MET A 1 -13.29 -8.38 1.95
N ARG A 2 -13.68 -7.28 1.29
CA ARG A 2 -12.81 -6.12 1.04
C ARG A 2 -12.27 -5.48 2.33
N ASP A 3 -13.11 -5.32 3.34
CA ASP A 3 -12.72 -4.71 4.62
C ASP A 3 -11.68 -5.55 5.38
N ILE A 4 -11.80 -6.88 5.33
CA ILE A 4 -10.85 -7.83 5.95
C ILE A 4 -9.48 -7.75 5.23
N LEU A 5 -9.45 -7.56 3.92
CA LEU A 5 -8.21 -7.38 3.17
C LEU A 5 -7.55 -6.04 3.49
N LEU A 6 -8.33 -4.96 3.60
CA LEU A 6 -7.83 -3.64 3.99
C LEU A 6 -7.26 -3.65 5.42
N GLU A 7 -7.95 -4.31 6.35
CA GLU A 7 -7.47 -4.49 7.72
C GLU A 7 -6.14 -5.27 7.78
N LYS A 8 -5.99 -6.33 6.97
CA LYS A 8 -4.73 -7.08 6.86
C LYS A 8 -3.60 -6.24 6.29
N ILE A 9 -3.89 -5.42 5.28
CA ILE A 9 -2.92 -4.49 4.69
C ILE A 9 -2.47 -3.46 5.73
N GLU A 10 -3.40 -2.89 6.50
CA GLU A 10 -3.10 -1.93 7.57
C GLU A 10 -2.21 -2.56 8.65
N LEU A 11 -2.54 -3.77 9.10
CA LEU A 11 -1.75 -4.53 10.08
C LEU A 11 -0.32 -4.78 9.59
N LEU A 12 -0.15 -5.17 8.33
CA LEU A 12 1.16 -5.38 7.73
C LEU A 12 1.94 -4.06 7.62
N ARG A 13 1.28 -2.96 7.27
CA ARG A 13 1.93 -1.64 7.22
C ARG A 13 2.41 -1.21 8.61
N GLN A 14 1.61 -1.41 9.65
CA GLN A 14 2.01 -1.10 11.02
C GLN A 14 3.25 -1.89 11.44
N ARG A 15 3.30 -3.20 11.13
CA ARG A 15 4.49 -4.03 11.41
C ARG A 15 5.73 -3.56 10.64
N MET A 16 5.57 -3.25 9.36
CA MET A 16 6.65 -2.70 8.53
C MET A 16 7.19 -1.39 9.11
N VAL A 17 6.31 -0.49 9.56
CA VAL A 17 6.70 0.79 10.16
C VAL A 17 7.41 0.58 11.50
N SER A 18 6.89 -0.26 12.38
CA SER A 18 7.55 -0.57 13.66
C SER A 18 8.94 -1.16 13.43
N MET A 19 9.08 -2.08 12.48
CA MET A 19 10.36 -2.68 12.14
C MET A 19 11.31 -1.68 11.45
N GLY A 20 10.80 -0.79 10.61
CA GLY A 20 11.58 0.29 10.02
C GLY A 20 12.07 1.32 11.05
N LEU A 21 11.31 1.52 12.14
CA LEU A 21 11.74 2.34 13.28
C LEU A 21 12.81 1.64 14.13
N GLU A 22 12.72 0.32 14.30
CA GLU A 22 13.67 -0.46 15.11
C GLU A 22 14.99 -0.77 14.38
N PHE A 23 14.92 -1.18 13.11
CA PHE A 23 16.06 -1.72 12.36
C PHE A 23 16.47 -0.83 11.16
N GLY A 24 15.69 0.20 10.86
CA GLY A 24 15.86 1.04 9.68
C GLY A 24 15.07 0.56 8.46
N LEU A 25 14.78 1.48 7.54
CA LEU A 25 14.00 1.19 6.33
C LEU A 25 14.74 0.31 5.31
N ASP A 26 16.07 0.23 5.41
CA ASP A 26 16.91 -0.61 4.55
C ASP A 26 16.95 -2.09 5.01
N HIS A 27 16.26 -2.43 6.11
CA HIS A 27 16.23 -3.80 6.60
C HIS A 27 15.52 -4.73 5.59
N PRO A 28 16.10 -5.89 5.25
CA PRO A 28 15.54 -6.78 4.23
C PRO A 28 14.10 -7.22 4.54
N GLU A 29 13.74 -7.37 5.82
CA GLU A 29 12.37 -7.74 6.22
C GLU A 29 11.37 -6.60 5.98
N VAL A 30 11.77 -5.33 6.11
CA VAL A 30 10.93 -4.16 5.79
C VAL A 30 10.65 -4.12 4.29
N LEU A 31 11.67 -4.38 3.47
CA LEU A 31 11.52 -4.49 2.02
C LEU A 31 10.62 -5.67 1.63
N GLU A 32 10.69 -6.78 2.35
CA GLU A 32 9.83 -7.94 2.13
C GLU A 32 8.38 -7.64 2.49
N TYR A 33 8.13 -6.99 3.64
CA TYR A 33 6.80 -6.52 4.01
C TYR A 33 6.24 -5.52 3.00
N SER A 34 7.06 -4.59 2.50
CA SER A 34 6.65 -3.66 1.45
C SER A 34 6.18 -4.38 0.19
N LYS A 35 6.91 -5.42 -0.27
CA LYS A 35 6.51 -6.21 -1.44
C LYS A 35 5.21 -6.96 -1.21
N GLN A 36 5.03 -7.54 -0.02
CA GLN A 36 3.79 -8.26 0.34
C GLN A 36 2.58 -7.32 0.37
N ILE A 37 2.74 -6.12 0.93
CA ILE A 37 1.71 -5.08 0.95
C ILE A 37 1.31 -4.68 -0.47
N ASP A 38 2.28 -4.44 -1.35
CA ASP A 38 2.03 -4.09 -2.75
C ASP A 38 1.29 -5.21 -3.51
N GLN A 39 1.67 -6.47 -3.28
CA GLN A 39 0.99 -7.61 -3.89
C GLN A 39 -0.47 -7.69 -3.45
N LEU A 40 -0.75 -7.59 -2.14
CA LEU A 40 -2.10 -7.59 -1.61
C LEU A 40 -2.93 -6.42 -2.12
N HIS A 41 -2.33 -5.24 -2.27
CA HIS A 41 -2.97 -4.09 -2.88
C HIS A 41 -3.33 -4.34 -4.35
N ASN A 42 -2.42 -4.94 -5.11
CA ASN A 42 -2.67 -5.28 -6.51
C ASN A 42 -3.78 -6.32 -6.66
N GLU A 43 -3.82 -7.33 -5.79
CA GLU A 43 -4.89 -8.33 -5.76
C GLU A 43 -6.25 -7.72 -5.41
N LEU A 44 -6.30 -6.86 -4.39
CA LEU A 44 -7.51 -6.12 -4.02
C LEU A 44 -8.01 -5.27 -5.19
N ASN A 45 -7.09 -4.57 -5.85
CA ASN A 45 -7.42 -3.74 -7.01
C ASN A 45 -7.94 -4.59 -8.18
N GLN A 46 -7.37 -5.77 -8.43
CA GLN A 46 -7.87 -6.70 -9.46
C GLN A 46 -9.27 -7.22 -9.13
N LEU A 47 -9.54 -7.57 -7.87
CA LEU A 47 -10.88 -7.98 -7.42
C LEU A 47 -11.90 -6.85 -7.62
N ASP A 48 -11.55 -5.63 -7.23
CA ASP A 48 -12.38 -4.45 -7.48
C ASP A 48 -12.57 -4.18 -8.97
N HIS A 49 -11.53 -4.33 -9.79
CA HIS A 49 -11.61 -4.14 -11.24
C HIS A 49 -12.51 -5.18 -11.90
N ASN A 50 -12.44 -6.44 -11.47
CA ASN A 50 -13.31 -7.51 -11.97
C ASN A 50 -14.76 -7.31 -11.54
N LEU A 51 -15.02 -6.84 -10.31
CA LEU A 51 -16.35 -6.42 -9.86
C LEU A 51 -16.86 -5.21 -10.67
N SER A 52 -15.99 -4.25 -10.96
CA SER A 52 -16.31 -3.02 -11.71
C SER A 52 -16.48 -3.24 -13.21
N LYS A 53 -16.05 -4.38 -13.77
CA LYS A 53 -16.37 -4.74 -15.17
C LYS A 53 -17.86 -5.08 -15.37
N ALA A 54 -18.61 -5.32 -14.29
CA ALA A 54 -20.08 -5.32 -14.32
C ALA A 54 -20.69 -3.89 -14.37
N GLY A 55 -19.90 -2.84 -14.11
CA GLY A 55 -20.35 -1.45 -14.07
C GLY A 55 -19.23 -0.44 -14.38
N LYS A 56 -19.04 -0.11 -15.66
CA LYS A 56 -18.13 0.88 -16.27
C LYS A 56 -17.54 1.99 -15.34
N LYS A 57 -16.19 2.05 -15.25
CA LYS A 57 -15.26 3.15 -15.70
C LYS A 57 -13.99 3.19 -14.83
N LYS A 58 -12.83 3.13 -15.49
CA LYS A 58 -11.49 3.27 -14.90
C LYS A 58 -11.32 4.67 -14.29
N GLN A 59 -11.10 4.75 -12.98
CA GLN A 59 -10.36 5.86 -12.38
C GLN A 59 -9.01 5.31 -11.95
N ALA A 60 -7.98 5.67 -12.73
CA ALA A 60 -6.60 5.47 -12.33
C ALA A 60 -6.35 6.39 -11.13
N TYR A 61 -6.25 5.80 -9.94
CA TYR A 61 -5.86 6.55 -8.75
C TYR A 61 -4.38 6.93 -8.91
N CYS A 62 -4.16 8.22 -9.17
CA CYS A 62 -2.86 8.86 -9.18
C CYS A 62 -2.45 9.12 -7.74
N PHE A 63 -1.33 8.55 -7.29
CA PHE A 63 -0.72 8.93 -6.03
C PHE A 63 -0.38 10.43 -6.08
N TYR A 64 -1.03 11.24 -5.24
CA TYR A 64 -0.54 12.59 -4.98
C TYR A 64 0.73 12.45 -4.14
N PHE A 65 1.89 12.64 -4.76
CA PHE A 65 3.07 13.06 -4.03
C PHE A 65 2.73 14.41 -3.41
N MET A 66 2.49 14.44 -2.11
CA MET A 66 2.59 15.68 -1.35
C MET A 66 4.09 15.99 -1.33
N ASP A 67 4.53 16.76 -2.33
CA ASP A 67 5.84 17.42 -2.33
C ASP A 67 5.86 18.32 -1.08
N ASN A 68 6.38 17.76 0.02
CA ASN A 68 6.71 18.54 1.20
C ASN A 68 7.88 19.41 0.77
N LYS A 69 7.60 20.67 0.40
CA LYS A 69 8.60 21.68 0.07
C LYS A 69 9.57 21.81 1.25
N ALA A 70 10.65 21.03 1.23
CA ALA A 70 11.80 21.24 2.08
C ALA A 70 12.48 22.52 1.59
N TYR A 71 12.16 23.64 2.24
CA TYR A 71 12.95 24.85 2.13
C TYR A 71 14.29 24.58 2.81
N PHE A 72 15.32 24.25 2.01
CA PHE A 72 16.69 24.36 2.47
C PHE A 72 17.05 25.85 2.48
N ALA A 73 17.36 26.34 3.68
CA ALA A 73 17.77 27.71 3.96
C ALA A 73 19.16 28.01 3.38
#